data_AF-A0A8T7FLH1-F1
#
_entry.id   AF-A0A8T7FLH1-F1
#
_cell.length_a   1.000
_cell.length_b   1.000
_cell.length_c   1.000
_cell.angle_alpha   90.00
_cell.angle_beta   90.00
_cell.angle_gamma   90.00
#
_symmetry.space_group_name_H-M   'P 1'
#
loop_
_entity.id
_entity.type
_entity.pdbx_description
1 polymer ?
#
loop_
_entity_poly.entity_id
_entity_poly.type
_entity_poly.pdbx_seq_one_letter_code
_entity_poly.pdbx_strand_id
1 'polypeptide(L)' 'MNAEQLRSLSRVLDYLAQDEGSHFENASPDERTNHIYLDVLILQDYLEQQKGEPNP' A
#
# COMPACT_ATOMS: atom_id res chain seq x y z
N MET A 1 -0.08 -12.89 8.10
CA MET A 1 1.09 -12.18 8.67
C MET A 1 0.91 -12.06 10.17
N ASN A 2 1.97 -12.13 10.96
CA ASN A 2 1.91 -11.85 12.40
C ASN A 2 1.87 -10.33 12.66
N ALA A 3 1.64 -9.92 13.91
CA ALA A 3 1.50 -8.50 14.26
C ALA A 3 2.75 -7.66 13.93
N GLU A 4 3.95 -8.23 14.07
CA GLU A 4 5.21 -7.55 13.73
C GLU A 4 5.38 -7.39 12.22
N GLN A 5 5.01 -8.41 11.45
CA GLN A 5 5.01 -8.39 9.99
C GLN A 5 4.02 -7.35 9.46
N LEU A 6 2.82 -7.25 10.03
CA LEU A 6 1.82 -6.23 9.65
C LEU A 6 2.32 -4.82 9.95
N ARG A 7 2.95 -4.60 11.11
CA ARG A 7 3.58 -3.31 11.45
C ARG A 7 4.74 -2.97 10.52
N SER A 8 5.56 -3.97 10.19
CA SER A 8 6.66 -3.78 9.25
C SER A 8 6.15 -3.47 7.84
N LEU A 9 5.11 -4.17 7.40
CA LEU A 9 4.45 -3.91 6.11
C LEU A 9 3.91 -2.49 6.06
N SER A 10 3.16 -2.05 7.08
CA SER A 10 2.64 -0.68 7.17
C SER A 10 3.74 0.37 6.95
N ARG A 11 4.88 0.24 7.64
CA ARG A 11 5.99 1.20 7.50
C ARG A 11 6.61 1.20 6.09
N VAL A 12 6.71 0.03 5.46
CA VAL A 12 7.25 -0.09 4.10
C VAL A 12 6.28 0.55 3.10
N LEU A 13 4.98 0.31 3.24
CA LEU A 13 3.97 0.92 2.39
C LEU A 13 3.92 2.44 2.56
N ASP A 14 4.01 2.95 3.80
CA ASP A 14 4.03 4.39 4.06
C ASP A 14 5.27 5.07 3.43
N TYR A 15 6.42 4.40 3.47
CA TYR A 15 7.64 4.88 2.82
C TYR A 15 7.50 4.91 1.29
N LEU A 16 7.00 3.82 0.69
CA LEU A 16 6.82 3.73 -0.76
C LEU A 16 5.74 4.68 -1.27
N ALA A 17 4.64 4.85 -0.54
CA ALA A 17 3.51 5.67 -0.96
C ALA A 17 3.88 7.14 -1.21
N GLN A 18 4.83 7.70 -0.46
CA GLN A 18 5.25 9.10 -0.61
C GLN A 18 5.91 9.37 -1.97
N ASP A 19 6.83 8.49 -2.37
CA ASP A 19 7.59 8.64 -3.60
C ASP A 19 6.79 8.12 -4.80
N GLU A 20 6.27 6.90 -4.68
CA GLU A 20 5.55 6.22 -5.76
C GLU A 20 4.23 6.91 -6.11
N GLY A 21 3.57 7.59 -5.16
CA GLY A 21 2.37 8.38 -5.45
C GLY A 21 2.66 9.55 -6.39
N SER A 22 3.76 10.27 -6.13
CA SER A 22 4.20 11.38 -6.99
C SER A 22 4.62 10.86 -8.38
N HIS A 23 5.29 9.72 -8.43
CA HIS A 23 5.64 9.06 -9.70
C HIS A 23 4.39 8.62 -10.47
N PHE A 24 3.41 8.02 -9.80
CA PHE A 24 2.16 7.57 -10.40
C PHE A 24 1.35 8.73 -11.00
N GLU A 25 1.25 9.87 -10.29
CA GLU A 25 0.55 11.05 -10.79
C GLU A 25 1.19 11.66 -12.03
N ASN A 26 2.51 11.51 -12.21
CA ASN A 26 3.23 12.02 -13.37
C ASN A 26 3.42 10.96 -14.48
N ALA A 27 3.19 9.69 -14.17
CA ALA A 27 3.32 8.58 -15.12
C ALA A 27 2.24 8.65 -16.21
N SER A 28 2.60 8.16 -17.41
CA SER A 28 1.67 8.01 -18.51
C SER A 28 0.59 6.96 -18.21
N PRO A 29 -0.58 6.97 -18.88
CA PRO A 29 -1.64 5.99 -18.65
C PRO A 29 -1.18 4.52 -18.80
N ASP A 30 -0.29 4.26 -19.75
CA ASP A 30 0.28 2.93 -19.97
C ASP A 30 1.17 2.49 -18.79
N GLU A 31 2.00 3.39 -18.27
CA GLU A 31 2.86 3.13 -17.10
C GLU A 31 2.05 2.96 -15.81
N ARG A 32 0.94 3.70 -15.67
CA ARG A 32 0.03 3.57 -14.51
C ARG A 32 -0.61 2.20 -14.40
N THR A 33 -0.83 1.50 -15.52
CA THR A 33 -1.59 0.24 -15.55
C THR A 33 -0.94 -0.86 -14.71
N ASN A 34 0.39 -0.84 -14.57
CA ASN A 34 1.15 -1.82 -13.76
C ASN A 34 2.05 -1.14 -12.72
N HIS A 35 1.70 0.08 -12.29
CA HIS A 35 2.52 0.83 -11.36
C HIS A 35 2.39 0.26 -9.95
N ILE A 36 3.51 0.09 -9.26
CA ILE A 36 3.60 -0.47 -7.90
C ILE A 36 2.76 0.31 -6.88
N TYR A 37 2.41 1.56 -7.18
CA TYR A 37 1.56 2.39 -6.35
C TYR A 37 0.14 1.80 -6.21
N LEU A 38 -0.36 1.11 -7.24
CA LEU A 38 -1.63 0.39 -7.17
C LEU A 38 -1.57 -0.74 -6.14
N ASP A 39 -0.49 -1.51 -6.13
CA ASP A 39 -0.27 -2.56 -5.12
C ASP A 39 -0.15 -1.97 -3.72
N VAL A 40 0.50 -0.80 -3.58
CA VAL A 40 0.57 -0.08 -2.31
C VAL A 40 -0.83 0.27 -1.80
N LEU A 41 -1.71 0.78 -2.65
CA LEU A 41 -3.10 1.12 -2.27
C LEU A 41 -3.89 -0.13 -1.83
N ILE A 42 -3.77 -1.24 -2.57
CA ILE A 42 -4.44 -2.51 -2.22
C ILE A 42 -3.97 -3.00 -0.84
N LEU A 43 -2.66 -2.98 -0.59
CA LEU A 43 -2.10 -3.46 0.66
C LEU A 43 -2.38 -2.51 1.84
N GLN A 44 -2.50 -1.21 1.61
CA GLN A 44 -2.94 -0.25 2.62
C GLN A 44 -4.40 -0.50 3.02
N ASP A 45 -5.30 -0.69 2.04
CA ASP A 45 -6.71 -1.04 2.30
C ASP A 45 -6.82 -2.36 3.08
N TYR A 46 -6.04 -3.38 2.72
CA TYR A 46 -5.95 -4.62 3.49
C TYR A 46 -5.57 -4.39 4.96
N LEU A 47 -4.57 -3.53 5.23
CA LEU A 47 -4.16 -3.20 6.59
C LEU A 47 -5.23 -2.42 7.36
N GLU A 48 -6.01 -1.57 6.69
CA GLU A 48 -7.14 -0.85 7.30
C GLU A 48 -8.27 -1.80 7.69
N GLN A 49 -8.62 -2.74 6.81
CA GLN A 49 -9.61 -3.78 7.10
C GLN A 49 -9.19 -4.65 8.29
N GLN A 50 -7.92 -5.03 8.37
CA GLN A 50 -7.37 -5.78 9.52
C GLN A 50 -7.41 -5.02 10.85
N LYS A 51 -7.45 -3.69 10.84
CA LYS A 51 -7.65 -2.88 12.06
C LYS A 51 -9.12 -2.79 12.46
N GLY A 52 -10.04 -2.94 11.50
CA GLY A 52 -11.48 -2.83 11.68
C GLY A 52 -12.19 -4.14 12.00
N GLU A 53 -11.60 -5.29 11.68
CA GLU A 53 -12.14 -6.60 12.07
C GLU A 53 -11.86 -6.87 13.57
N PRO A 54 -12.89 -6.92 14.44
CA PRO A 54 -12.73 -7.58 15.73
C PRO A 54 -12.53 -9.05 15.42
N ASN A 55 -11.31 -9.52 15.62
CA ASN A 55 -10.92 -10.92 15.50
C ASN A 55 -12.00 -11.81 16.18
N PRO A 56 -12.66 -12.76 15.47
CA PRO A 56 -13.62 -13.67 16.07
C PRO A 56 -12.99 -14.62 17.10
#